data_AF-A0A0J6VVT2-F1
#
_entry.id   AF-A0A0J6VVT2-F1
#
_cell.length_a   1.000
_cell.length_b   1.000
_cell.length_c   1.000
_cell.angle_alpha   90.00
_cell.angle_beta   90.00
_cell.angle_gamma   90.00
#
_symmetry.space_group_name_H-M   'P 1'
#
loop_
_entity.id
_entity.type
_entity.pdbx_description
1 polymer ?
#
loop_
_entity_poly.entity_id
_entity_poly.type
_entity_poly.pdbx_seq_one_letter_code
_entity_poly.pdbx_strand_id
1 'polypeptide(L)'
;MKQETDMPNLEPLFVSRIPPVERPVQRDKPLLKEIVEADRLIRASRGREHFKVSGKGLAVAVLDTGLRTTHVDFNGRVAAQRNFTSDDGGDVDNVSDGNGHGTNVAGIVCANKDHVGIAPGAHVVPLKVLSNEGGGSFEAIKDALQWLLDNGEKHNVSVVCMSLGDSGNYINDTGFPLDAIQERIRSLKAKGIACCVAAGNDYYTHNSKQGMSYPAIFRDTISVGAVYDLNEGSFSYNSGATAFSTGEDRITPFSQRLHDSVAGAVATDIFAPGAPIRSSGISNDRGESIQHGTSQATPVVAGVVLLLQELFVNAHGRLPAVDDVVQWLRSSAVSIVDGDDEHDNVDHTNLTFRRVDALAALETLSRSMATAELMAGSPGIPRTHA
;
A
#
# COMPACT_ATOMS: atom_id res chain seq x y z
N MET A 1 4.14 50.79 18.98
CA MET A 1 4.62 49.39 19.04
C MET A 1 3.41 48.48 19.20
N LYS A 2 2.91 47.90 18.11
CA LYS A 2 2.07 46.70 18.20
C LYS A 2 3.01 45.53 17.97
N GLN A 3 3.19 44.70 18.98
CA GLN A 3 3.83 43.41 18.85
C GLN A 3 2.88 42.52 18.03
N GLU A 4 3.20 42.28 16.76
CA GLU A 4 2.77 41.07 16.09
C GLU A 4 3.43 39.91 16.81
N THR A 5 2.60 39.10 17.45
CA THR A 5 3.01 37.80 17.97
C THR A 5 2.98 36.86 16.78
N ASP A 6 4.16 36.59 16.20
CA ASP A 6 4.38 35.42 15.37
C ASP A 6 4.06 34.19 16.23
N MET A 7 2.81 33.70 16.16
CA MET A 7 2.53 32.33 16.53
C MET A 7 3.06 31.46 15.38
N PRO A 8 4.01 30.54 15.62
CA PRO A 8 4.42 29.61 14.57
C PRO A 8 3.17 28.86 14.09
N ASN A 9 2.99 28.77 12.76
CA ASN A 9 2.05 27.85 12.13
C ASN A 9 2.41 26.43 12.58
N LEU A 10 1.87 26.00 13.73
CA LEU A 10 1.91 24.62 14.17
C LEU A 10 0.86 23.89 13.33
N GLU A 11 1.28 23.31 12.21
CA GLU A 11 0.46 22.35 11.46
C GLU A 11 0.07 21.21 12.43
N PRO A 12 -1.22 21.01 12.73
CA PRO A 12 -1.61 20.09 13.78
C PRO A 12 -1.36 18.64 13.34
N LEU A 13 -0.74 17.87 14.23
CA LEU A 13 -0.73 16.40 14.20
C LEU A 13 -1.64 15.89 15.31
N PHE A 14 -2.63 15.07 14.94
CA PHE A 14 -3.62 14.54 15.88
C PHE A 14 -3.14 13.26 16.59
N VAL A 15 -2.11 12.62 16.04
CA VAL A 15 -1.49 11.42 16.60
C VAL A 15 0.03 11.60 16.62
N SER A 16 0.68 11.12 17.69
CA SER A 16 2.12 11.35 17.89
C SER A 16 3.00 10.12 17.69
N ARG A 17 2.46 8.91 17.86
CA ARG A 17 3.25 7.68 17.89
C ARG A 17 2.63 6.58 17.03
N ILE A 18 3.51 5.79 16.44
CA ILE A 18 3.19 4.57 15.71
C ILE A 18 3.64 3.39 16.59
N PRO A 19 2.74 2.45 16.95
CA PRO A 19 3.12 1.25 17.68
C PRO A 19 4.08 0.39 16.85
N PRO A 20 4.96 -0.40 17.49
CA PRO A 20 5.91 -1.22 16.78
C PRO A 20 5.26 -2.27 15.87
N VAL A 21 5.75 -2.36 14.62
CA VAL A 21 5.48 -3.54 13.77
C VAL A 21 6.17 -4.78 14.33
N GLU A 22 5.54 -5.95 14.18
CA GLU A 22 6.07 -7.20 14.70
C GLU A 22 7.41 -7.56 14.04
N ARG A 23 8.36 -8.07 14.83
CA ARG A 23 9.61 -8.60 14.25
C ARG A 23 9.30 -9.85 13.44
N PRO A 24 9.63 -9.85 12.14
CA PRO A 24 9.23 -10.92 11.25
C PRO A 24 10.12 -12.17 11.37
N VAL A 25 9.60 -13.29 10.91
CA VAL A 25 10.37 -14.53 10.78
C VAL A 25 11.35 -14.38 9.61
N GLN A 26 12.65 -14.49 9.90
CA GLN A 26 13.74 -14.41 8.93
C GLN A 26 14.31 -15.80 8.61
N ARG A 27 14.72 -16.03 7.36
CA ARG A 27 15.36 -17.27 6.88
C ARG A 27 16.54 -16.96 5.97
N ASP A 28 17.54 -17.84 5.96
CA ASP A 28 18.79 -17.60 5.22
C ASP A 28 18.68 -17.80 3.71
N LYS A 29 17.73 -18.62 3.24
CA LYS A 29 17.49 -18.88 1.81
C LYS A 29 16.00 -19.14 1.58
N PRO A 30 15.46 -18.84 0.39
CA PRO A 30 14.11 -19.24 0.01
C PRO A 30 13.97 -20.76 0.07
N LEU A 31 12.89 -21.25 0.68
CA LEU A 31 12.57 -22.69 0.71
C LEU A 31 11.99 -23.18 -0.63
N LEU A 32 11.44 -22.27 -1.43
CA LEU A 32 10.94 -22.48 -2.79
C LEU A 32 11.41 -21.31 -3.67
N LYS A 33 11.70 -21.57 -4.94
CA LYS A 33 12.21 -20.55 -5.88
C LYS A 33 11.13 -19.59 -6.40
N GLU A 34 9.87 -19.86 -6.06
CA GLU A 34 8.69 -19.11 -6.45
C GLU A 34 7.70 -19.17 -5.30
N ILE A 35 7.33 -17.99 -4.78
CA ILE A 35 6.17 -17.77 -3.93
C ILE A 35 5.28 -16.82 -4.74
N VAL A 36 4.36 -17.45 -5.44
CA VAL A 36 3.43 -16.95 -6.48
C VAL A 36 2.01 -16.84 -5.89
N GLU A 37 1.85 -16.98 -4.58
CA GLU A 37 0.55 -17.16 -3.93
C GLU A 37 -0.33 -15.91 -4.10
N ALA A 38 0.18 -14.74 -3.74
CA ALA A 38 -0.51 -13.47 -4.00
C ALA A 38 -0.68 -13.17 -5.50
N ASP A 39 0.36 -13.45 -6.29
CA ASP A 39 0.38 -13.19 -7.74
C ASP A 39 -0.67 -14.03 -8.49
N ARG A 40 -0.87 -15.28 -8.07
CA ARG A 40 -1.88 -16.19 -8.63
C ARG A 40 -3.28 -15.69 -8.34
N LEU A 41 -3.58 -15.33 -7.09
CA LEU A 41 -4.92 -14.87 -6.70
C LEU A 41 -5.31 -13.58 -7.44
N ILE A 42 -4.39 -12.61 -7.55
CA ILE A 42 -4.67 -11.32 -8.20
C ILE A 42 -4.35 -11.30 -9.70
N ARG A 43 -3.79 -12.38 -10.25
CA ARG A 43 -3.42 -12.55 -11.66
C ARG A 43 -2.40 -11.53 -12.18
N ALA A 44 -1.46 -11.09 -11.34
CA ALA A 44 -0.51 -10.03 -11.68
C ALA A 44 0.48 -10.42 -12.78
N SER A 45 1.10 -11.62 -12.74
CA SER A 45 1.98 -12.09 -13.83
C SER A 45 1.28 -12.14 -15.17
N ARG A 46 0.02 -12.62 -15.21
CA ARG A 46 -0.77 -12.63 -16.43
C ARG A 46 -1.03 -11.22 -16.95
N GLY A 47 -1.32 -10.27 -16.06
CA GLY A 47 -1.42 -8.85 -16.40
C GLY A 47 -0.14 -8.28 -16.99
N ARG A 48 1.00 -8.49 -16.32
CA ARG A 48 2.33 -8.07 -16.77
C ARG A 48 2.67 -8.62 -18.15
N GLU A 49 2.46 -9.92 -18.36
CA GLU A 49 2.76 -10.58 -19.63
C GLU A 49 1.87 -10.10 -20.77
N HIS A 50 0.58 -9.88 -20.50
CA HIS A 50 -0.38 -9.44 -21.52
C HIS A 50 -0.12 -7.99 -21.94
N PHE A 51 0.08 -7.08 -20.99
CA PHE A 51 0.24 -5.65 -21.25
C PHE A 51 1.71 -5.20 -21.39
N LYS A 52 2.66 -6.12 -21.22
CA LYS A 52 4.11 -5.85 -21.27
C LYS A 52 4.56 -4.77 -20.29
N VAL A 53 4.02 -4.81 -19.07
CA VAL A 53 4.32 -3.90 -17.97
C VAL A 53 5.01 -4.63 -16.82
N SER A 54 5.81 -3.90 -16.05
CA SER A 54 6.56 -4.38 -14.88
C SER A 54 6.76 -3.33 -13.78
N GLY A 55 6.21 -2.12 -13.91
CA GLY A 55 6.52 -0.93 -13.11
C GLY A 55 7.73 -0.15 -13.62
N LYS A 56 8.22 -0.43 -14.84
CA LYS A 56 9.47 0.12 -15.36
C LYS A 56 9.38 1.64 -15.51
N GLY A 57 10.46 2.33 -15.13
CA GLY A 57 10.56 3.79 -15.24
C GLY A 57 9.87 4.56 -14.12
N LEU A 58 9.17 3.86 -13.21
CA LEU A 58 8.54 4.41 -12.03
C LEU A 58 9.25 3.93 -10.77
N ALA A 59 8.97 4.59 -9.64
CA ALA A 59 9.49 4.24 -8.33
C ALA A 59 8.38 4.21 -7.27
N VAL A 60 8.53 3.31 -6.31
CA VAL A 60 7.75 3.31 -5.06
C VAL A 60 8.57 3.92 -3.93
N ALA A 61 8.00 4.85 -3.18
CA ALA A 61 8.52 5.27 -1.90
C ALA A 61 7.95 4.38 -0.80
N VAL A 62 8.83 3.67 -0.07
CA VAL A 62 8.44 2.77 1.02
C VAL A 62 8.78 3.46 2.34
N LEU A 63 7.75 3.92 3.06
CA LEU A 63 7.88 4.58 4.36
C LEU A 63 7.75 3.51 5.45
N ASP A 64 8.89 3.03 5.94
CA ASP A 64 8.93 1.84 6.81
C ASP A 64 10.18 1.81 7.71
N THR A 65 10.60 0.63 8.18
CA THR A 65 11.76 0.39 9.06
C THR A 65 13.12 0.51 8.37
N GLY A 66 13.15 0.80 7.07
CA GLY A 66 14.35 0.87 6.24
C GLY A 66 14.36 -0.17 5.12
N LEU A 67 15.52 -0.39 4.52
CA LEU A 67 15.74 -1.39 3.49
C LEU A 67 17.14 -2.01 3.62
N ARG A 68 17.23 -3.33 3.48
CA ARG A 68 18.51 -3.98 3.15
C ARG A 68 18.86 -3.72 1.69
N THR A 69 19.49 -2.58 1.43
CA THR A 69 19.86 -2.12 0.07
C THR A 69 20.83 -3.08 -0.64
N THR A 70 21.58 -3.89 0.10
CA THR A 70 22.50 -4.91 -0.43
C THR A 70 21.81 -6.20 -0.87
N HIS A 71 20.52 -6.37 -0.55
CA HIS A 71 19.78 -7.56 -0.94
C HIS A 71 19.73 -7.68 -2.47
N VAL A 72 20.01 -8.87 -3.00
CA VAL A 72 20.15 -9.11 -4.45
C VAL A 72 18.90 -8.71 -5.22
N ASP A 73 17.74 -8.79 -4.58
CA ASP A 73 16.48 -8.37 -5.17
C ASP A 73 16.49 -6.89 -5.54
N PHE A 74 17.12 -5.98 -4.78
CA PHE A 74 17.07 -4.53 -5.04
C PHE A 74 18.30 -3.96 -5.76
N ASN A 75 19.27 -4.82 -6.11
CA ASN A 75 20.56 -4.37 -6.62
C ASN A 75 20.44 -3.43 -7.83
N GLY A 76 21.02 -2.23 -7.72
CA GLY A 76 20.99 -1.19 -8.75
C GLY A 76 19.65 -0.48 -8.95
N ARG A 77 18.66 -0.70 -8.07
CA ARG A 77 17.30 -0.13 -8.21
C ARG A 77 16.84 0.75 -7.04
N VAL A 78 17.74 1.08 -6.12
CA VAL A 78 17.50 2.12 -5.10
C VAL A 78 17.71 3.49 -5.75
N ALA A 79 16.63 4.23 -6.00
CA ALA A 79 16.68 5.49 -6.75
C ALA A 79 17.08 6.71 -5.89
N ALA A 80 16.75 6.65 -4.60
CA ALA A 80 17.11 7.59 -3.55
C ALA A 80 16.83 6.91 -2.20
N GLN A 81 17.31 7.47 -1.11
CA GLN A 81 17.02 6.97 0.23
C GLN A 81 17.11 8.10 1.25
N ARG A 82 16.39 7.99 2.35
CA ARG A 82 16.52 8.92 3.48
C ARG A 82 16.05 8.33 4.80
N ASN A 83 16.74 8.66 5.88
CA ASN A 83 16.40 8.32 7.25
C ASN A 83 15.85 9.53 8.00
N PHE A 84 14.71 9.33 8.65
CA PHE A 84 14.00 10.32 9.48
C PHE A 84 13.96 9.91 10.96
N THR A 85 14.64 8.82 11.32
CA THR A 85 14.74 8.30 12.68
C THR A 85 16.03 8.75 13.35
N SER A 86 16.13 8.53 14.66
CA SER A 86 17.38 8.70 15.41
C SER A 86 18.31 7.49 15.34
N ASP A 87 17.91 6.41 14.66
CA ASP A 87 18.78 5.24 14.47
C ASP A 87 20.05 5.63 13.75
N ASP A 88 21.10 4.83 13.94
CA ASP A 88 22.40 5.04 13.30
C ASP A 88 22.99 6.45 13.57
N GLY A 89 22.70 7.00 14.75
CA GLY A 89 23.14 8.34 15.16
C GLY A 89 22.42 9.47 14.44
N GLY A 90 21.28 9.21 13.81
CA GLY A 90 20.55 10.18 12.99
C GLY A 90 21.20 10.44 11.64
N ASP A 91 22.02 9.51 11.13
CA ASP A 91 22.56 9.60 9.79
C ASP A 91 21.43 9.54 8.76
N VAL A 92 21.15 10.68 8.13
CA VAL A 92 20.06 10.87 7.17
C VAL A 92 20.22 10.02 5.91
N ASP A 93 21.42 9.54 5.61
CA ASP A 93 21.69 8.71 4.44
C ASP A 93 21.68 7.22 4.78
N ASN A 94 21.60 6.84 6.06
CA ASN A 94 21.58 5.44 6.47
C ASN A 94 20.14 4.91 6.64
N VAL A 95 19.67 4.16 5.66
CA VAL A 95 18.35 3.51 5.68
C VAL A 95 18.39 2.03 6.04
N SER A 96 19.44 1.58 6.75
CA SER A 96 19.57 0.17 7.10
C SER A 96 18.36 -0.35 7.88
N ASP A 97 17.92 -1.55 7.51
CA ASP A 97 16.75 -2.19 8.13
C ASP A 97 17.18 -3.15 9.24
N GLY A 98 17.04 -2.72 10.49
CA GLY A 98 17.28 -3.55 11.68
C GLY A 98 16.06 -4.31 12.20
N ASN A 99 14.89 -4.13 11.56
CA ASN A 99 13.66 -4.85 11.91
C ASN A 99 13.37 -5.98 10.89
N GLY A 100 13.38 -5.65 9.60
CA GLY A 100 13.09 -6.55 8.49
C GLY A 100 11.71 -6.36 7.85
N HIS A 101 10.83 -5.57 8.46
CA HIS A 101 9.51 -5.23 7.92
C HIS A 101 9.61 -4.46 6.59
N GLY A 102 10.38 -3.37 6.55
CA GLY A 102 10.53 -2.54 5.35
C GLY A 102 11.15 -3.28 4.16
N THR A 103 12.12 -4.16 4.40
CA THR A 103 12.71 -5.01 3.35
C THR A 103 11.70 -5.98 2.76
N ASN A 104 10.84 -6.58 3.59
CA ASN A 104 9.76 -7.46 3.13
C ASN A 104 8.72 -6.69 2.31
N VAL A 105 8.26 -5.53 2.82
CA VAL A 105 7.30 -4.64 2.14
C VAL A 105 7.83 -4.21 0.77
N ALA A 106 9.06 -3.71 0.71
CA ALA A 106 9.70 -3.31 -0.56
C ALA A 106 9.82 -4.49 -1.54
N GLY A 107 10.11 -5.69 -1.04
CA GLY A 107 10.22 -6.89 -1.85
C GLY A 107 8.88 -7.29 -2.47
N ILE A 108 7.77 -7.17 -1.74
CA ILE A 108 6.42 -7.47 -2.25
C ILE A 108 6.09 -6.54 -3.42
N VAL A 109 6.48 -5.27 -3.32
CA VAL A 109 6.27 -4.32 -4.43
C VAL A 109 7.17 -4.69 -5.61
N CYS A 110 8.48 -4.81 -5.41
CA CYS A 110 9.42 -4.69 -6.52
C CYS A 110 10.63 -5.62 -6.51
N ALA A 111 10.69 -6.69 -5.69
CA ALA A 111 11.78 -7.66 -5.78
C ALA A 111 11.93 -8.21 -7.21
N ASN A 112 13.17 -8.46 -7.66
CA ASN A 112 13.45 -8.91 -9.02
C ASN A 112 14.75 -9.72 -9.14
N LYS A 113 14.87 -10.79 -8.34
CA LYS A 113 15.90 -11.84 -8.49
C LYS A 113 15.46 -13.16 -7.86
N ASP A 114 15.74 -13.31 -6.57
CA ASP A 114 15.44 -14.52 -5.82
C ASP A 114 13.95 -14.52 -5.42
N HIS A 115 13.36 -13.31 -5.29
CA HIS A 115 11.92 -13.10 -5.23
C HIS A 115 11.46 -12.21 -6.40
N VAL A 116 10.18 -12.30 -6.75
CA VAL A 116 9.54 -11.48 -7.79
C VAL A 116 8.33 -10.78 -7.18
N GLY A 117 8.45 -9.47 -6.93
CA GLY A 117 7.34 -8.64 -6.46
C GLY A 117 6.30 -8.41 -7.56
N ILE A 118 5.23 -7.68 -7.25
CA ILE A 118 4.15 -7.38 -8.21
C ILE A 118 4.64 -6.50 -9.37
N ALA A 119 5.49 -5.51 -9.11
CA ALA A 119 6.08 -4.58 -10.08
C ALA A 119 7.64 -4.67 -10.08
N PRO A 120 8.22 -5.75 -10.63
CA PRO A 120 9.64 -6.08 -10.52
C PRO A 120 10.56 -5.16 -11.33
N GLY A 121 10.01 -4.37 -12.26
CA GLY A 121 10.71 -3.36 -13.04
C GLY A 121 10.80 -1.99 -12.35
N ALA A 122 10.07 -1.77 -11.26
CA ALA A 122 10.09 -0.51 -10.53
C ALA A 122 11.39 -0.29 -9.75
N HIS A 123 11.71 0.98 -9.50
CA HIS A 123 12.72 1.36 -8.52
C HIS A 123 12.10 1.47 -7.13
N VAL A 124 12.95 1.46 -6.09
CA VAL A 124 12.54 1.68 -4.71
C VAL A 124 13.23 2.92 -4.14
N VAL A 125 12.48 3.68 -3.35
CA VAL A 125 12.96 4.80 -2.54
C VAL A 125 12.63 4.49 -1.07
N PRO A 126 13.54 3.82 -0.33
CA PRO A 126 13.32 3.58 1.09
C PRO A 126 13.41 4.88 1.89
N LEU A 127 12.33 5.22 2.59
CA LEU A 127 12.27 6.30 3.57
C LEU A 127 12.10 5.67 4.95
N LYS A 128 13.19 5.63 5.72
CA LYS A 128 13.19 5.04 7.05
C LYS A 128 12.52 6.01 8.02
N VAL A 129 11.31 5.67 8.45
CA VAL A 129 10.46 6.47 9.36
C VAL A 129 10.08 5.70 10.62
N LEU A 130 10.31 4.38 10.62
CA LEU A 130 10.22 3.51 11.78
C LEU A 130 11.62 3.07 12.21
N SER A 131 11.85 2.97 13.52
CA SER A 131 13.13 2.54 14.07
C SER A 131 13.35 1.03 13.86
N ASN A 132 14.54 0.55 14.23
CA ASN A 132 14.92 -0.86 14.23
C ASN A 132 14.06 -1.72 15.19
N GLU A 133 13.32 -1.08 16.10
CA GLU A 133 12.32 -1.71 16.96
C GLU A 133 10.94 -1.78 16.32
N GLY A 134 10.72 -1.12 15.17
CA GLY A 134 9.48 -1.15 14.41
C GLY A 134 8.49 -0.02 14.72
N GLY A 135 8.75 0.80 15.74
CA GLY A 135 7.90 1.95 16.10
C GLY A 135 8.40 3.24 15.46
N GLY A 136 7.57 4.28 15.44
CA GLY A 136 7.94 5.57 14.86
C GLY A 136 7.09 6.73 15.34
N SER A 137 7.26 7.89 14.70
CA SER A 137 6.46 9.08 14.96
C SER A 137 5.78 9.55 13.68
N PHE A 138 4.58 10.10 13.83
CA PHE A 138 3.90 10.74 12.70
C PHE A 138 4.58 12.03 12.25
N GLU A 139 5.44 12.64 13.10
CA GLU A 139 6.32 13.73 12.67
C GLU A 139 7.31 13.24 11.59
N ALA A 140 7.93 12.07 11.77
CA ALA A 140 8.81 11.48 10.75
C ALA A 140 8.05 11.15 9.45
N ILE A 141 6.78 10.73 9.55
CA ILE A 141 5.90 10.54 8.38
C ILE A 141 5.63 11.86 7.67
N LYS A 142 5.26 12.91 8.41
CA LYS A 142 5.02 14.25 7.88
C LYS A 142 6.26 14.75 7.12
N ASP A 143 7.44 14.61 7.71
CA ASP A 143 8.71 15.03 7.10
C ASP A 143 9.08 14.20 5.87
N ALA A 144 8.82 12.89 5.89
CA ALA A 144 9.02 12.02 4.74
C ALA A 144 8.09 12.37 3.57
N LEU A 145 6.82 12.66 3.85
CA LEU A 145 5.87 13.12 2.85
C LEU A 145 6.23 14.52 2.31
N GLN A 146 6.76 15.42 3.15
CA GLN A 146 7.35 16.69 2.68
C GLN A 146 8.51 16.42 1.71
N TRP A 147 9.44 15.55 2.10
CA TRP A 147 10.58 15.22 1.27
C TRP A 147 10.15 14.67 -0.10
N LEU A 148 9.07 13.87 -0.15
CA LEU A 148 8.50 13.39 -1.40
C LEU A 148 7.84 14.48 -2.24
N LEU A 149 7.20 15.49 -1.65
CA LEU A 149 6.70 16.65 -2.39
C LEU A 149 7.84 17.42 -3.07
N ASP A 150 8.99 17.50 -2.40
CA ASP A 150 10.15 18.25 -2.86
C ASP A 150 11.04 17.46 -3.84
N ASN A 151 11.11 16.13 -3.69
CA ASN A 151 12.09 15.28 -4.39
C ASN A 151 11.48 14.12 -5.18
N GLY A 152 10.22 13.76 -4.95
CA GLY A 152 9.59 12.56 -5.51
C GLY A 152 9.62 12.51 -7.04
N GLU A 153 9.30 13.64 -7.68
CA GLU A 153 9.31 13.76 -9.15
C GLU A 153 10.71 13.53 -9.75
N LYS A 154 11.76 14.07 -9.12
CA LYS A 154 13.15 13.87 -9.52
C LYS A 154 13.56 12.39 -9.51
N HIS A 155 12.94 11.59 -8.64
CA HIS A 155 13.21 10.17 -8.47
C HIS A 155 12.13 9.28 -9.11
N ASN A 156 11.26 9.83 -9.96
CA ASN A 156 10.15 9.15 -10.62
C ASN A 156 9.21 8.41 -9.64
N VAL A 157 9.06 8.92 -8.42
CA VAL A 157 8.13 8.35 -7.45
C VAL A 157 6.70 8.61 -7.93
N SER A 158 5.93 7.53 -8.11
CA SER A 158 4.52 7.59 -8.49
C SER A 158 3.58 6.90 -7.49
N VAL A 159 4.15 6.15 -6.54
CA VAL A 159 3.42 5.49 -5.46
C VAL A 159 4.16 5.67 -4.13
N VAL A 160 3.42 5.93 -3.06
CA VAL A 160 3.87 5.85 -1.67
C VAL A 160 3.21 4.64 -1.03
N CYS A 161 3.99 3.80 -0.38
CA CYS A 161 3.51 2.65 0.40
C CYS A 161 3.77 2.93 1.89
N MET A 162 2.69 2.98 2.67
CA MET A 162 2.74 3.18 4.13
C MET A 162 2.11 1.97 4.82
N SER A 163 2.95 1.05 5.27
CA SER A 163 2.55 -0.18 5.97
C SER A 163 2.53 0.03 7.49
N LEU A 164 1.82 1.07 7.93
CA LEU A 164 1.80 1.57 9.31
C LEU A 164 0.46 2.21 9.66
N GLY A 165 0.20 2.37 10.95
CA GLY A 165 -0.98 3.05 11.46
C GLY A 165 -0.87 3.34 12.96
N ASP A 166 -1.91 3.91 13.56
CA ASP A 166 -1.93 4.31 14.97
C ASP A 166 -2.66 3.33 15.92
N SER A 167 -3.10 2.19 15.40
CA SER A 167 -4.03 1.26 16.07
C SER A 167 -5.41 1.85 16.43
N GLY A 168 -5.73 3.04 15.89
CA GLY A 168 -7.05 3.64 15.96
C GLY A 168 -8.06 2.92 15.05
N ASN A 169 -9.34 3.19 15.27
CA ASN A 169 -10.46 2.60 14.52
C ASN A 169 -11.53 3.65 14.23
N TYR A 170 -11.28 4.44 13.20
CA TYR A 170 -12.07 5.60 12.81
C TYR A 170 -13.07 5.24 11.71
N ILE A 171 -14.25 5.87 11.73
CA ILE A 171 -15.31 5.67 10.71
C ILE A 171 -15.53 6.89 9.81
N ASN A 172 -14.77 7.97 10.04
CA ASN A 172 -14.77 9.18 9.23
C ASN A 172 -13.43 9.92 9.36
N ASP A 173 -13.12 10.79 8.40
CA ASP A 173 -11.93 11.65 8.40
C ASP A 173 -12.18 13.08 8.88
N THR A 174 -13.43 13.45 9.24
CA THR A 174 -13.77 14.82 9.67
C THR A 174 -13.24 15.15 11.07
N GLY A 175 -12.85 14.15 11.84
CA GLY A 175 -12.17 14.30 13.13
C GLY A 175 -10.72 14.82 13.06
N PHE A 176 -10.17 15.01 11.84
CA PHE A 176 -8.79 15.46 11.61
C PHE A 176 -8.72 16.76 10.80
N PRO A 177 -9.38 17.85 11.25
CA PRO A 177 -9.40 19.10 10.50
C PRO A 177 -7.99 19.70 10.36
N LEU A 178 -7.59 20.05 9.13
CA LEU A 178 -6.29 20.66 8.82
C LEU A 178 -5.09 19.78 9.24
N ASP A 179 -5.26 18.46 9.24
CA ASP A 179 -4.16 17.54 9.56
C ASP A 179 -3.02 17.62 8.53
N ALA A 180 -1.80 17.82 9.03
CA ALA A 180 -0.62 18.02 8.20
C ALA A 180 -0.30 16.83 7.29
N ILE A 181 -0.55 15.60 7.73
CA ILE A 181 -0.32 14.39 6.93
C ILE A 181 -1.39 14.30 5.84
N GLN A 182 -2.65 14.58 6.16
CA GLN A 182 -3.72 14.61 5.15
C GLN A 182 -3.42 15.62 4.04
N GLU A 183 -2.99 16.84 4.39
CA GLU A 183 -2.66 17.89 3.42
C GLU A 183 -1.52 17.47 2.47
N ARG A 184 -0.53 16.74 2.99
CA ARG A 184 0.59 16.21 2.21
C ARG A 184 0.18 15.07 1.29
N ILE A 185 -0.63 14.15 1.79
CA ILE A 185 -1.21 13.07 0.99
C ILE A 185 -2.04 13.66 -0.14
N ARG A 186 -2.89 14.65 0.15
CA ARG A 186 -3.69 15.36 -0.87
C ARG A 186 -2.80 16.07 -1.91
N SER A 187 -1.70 16.67 -1.48
CA SER A 187 -0.75 17.35 -2.37
C SER A 187 0.00 16.37 -3.28
N LEU A 188 0.37 15.19 -2.77
CA LEU A 188 0.94 14.09 -3.56
C LEU A 188 -0.08 13.55 -4.56
N LYS A 189 -1.33 13.33 -4.11
CA LYS A 189 -2.46 12.91 -4.94
C LYS A 189 -2.68 13.86 -6.13
N ALA A 190 -2.62 15.17 -5.88
CA ALA A 190 -2.74 16.20 -6.93
C ALA A 190 -1.60 16.17 -7.97
N LYS A 191 -0.44 15.60 -7.61
CA LYS A 191 0.70 15.35 -8.52
C LYS A 191 0.61 13.99 -9.23
N GLY A 192 -0.45 13.21 -9.02
CA GLY A 192 -0.59 11.86 -9.57
C GLY A 192 0.13 10.77 -8.76
N ILE A 193 0.71 11.12 -7.60
CA ILE A 193 1.39 10.17 -6.72
C ILE A 193 0.36 9.54 -5.78
N ALA A 194 0.13 8.23 -5.93
CA ALA A 194 -0.87 7.51 -5.14
C ALA A 194 -0.31 7.07 -3.79
N CYS A 195 -1.03 7.29 -2.69
CA CYS A 195 -0.65 6.83 -1.36
C CYS A 195 -1.44 5.58 -0.96
N CYS A 196 -0.82 4.40 -1.03
CA CYS A 196 -1.39 3.14 -0.55
C CYS A 196 -1.07 2.97 0.95
N VAL A 197 -2.10 2.74 1.78
CA VAL A 197 -1.97 2.74 3.24
C VAL A 197 -2.72 1.56 3.86
N ALA A 198 -2.06 0.88 4.79
CA ALA A 198 -2.62 -0.26 5.51
C ALA A 198 -3.84 0.15 6.38
N ALA A 199 -4.95 -0.57 6.26
CA ALA A 199 -6.19 -0.27 6.99
C ALA A 199 -6.10 -0.51 8.51
N GLY A 200 -5.17 -1.37 8.96
CA GLY A 200 -4.91 -1.70 10.36
C GLY A 200 -5.21 -3.17 10.69
N ASN A 201 -4.61 -3.67 11.79
CA ASN A 201 -4.65 -5.08 12.20
C ASN A 201 -5.41 -5.31 13.52
N ASP A 202 -6.19 -4.32 13.97
CA ASP A 202 -6.79 -4.28 15.30
C ASP A 202 -8.30 -4.60 15.30
N TYR A 203 -8.83 -5.25 14.25
CA TYR A 203 -10.28 -5.52 14.17
C TYR A 203 -10.80 -6.35 15.36
N TYR A 204 -10.07 -7.42 15.72
CA TYR A 204 -10.37 -8.24 16.90
C TYR A 204 -10.31 -7.42 18.21
N THR A 205 -9.24 -6.63 18.41
CA THR A 205 -9.04 -5.85 19.64
C THR A 205 -10.04 -4.70 19.77
N HIS A 206 -10.61 -4.24 18.65
CA HIS A 206 -11.74 -3.31 18.61
C HIS A 206 -13.11 -3.97 18.76
N ASN A 207 -13.17 -5.25 19.16
CA ASN A 207 -14.40 -6.04 19.30
C ASN A 207 -15.19 -6.11 17.98
N SER A 208 -14.48 -6.37 16.88
CA SER A 208 -15.08 -6.58 15.56
C SER A 208 -15.89 -5.37 15.05
N LYS A 209 -15.51 -4.17 15.48
CA LYS A 209 -16.14 -2.93 15.03
C LYS A 209 -15.49 -2.42 13.76
N GLN A 210 -16.33 -2.05 12.79
CA GLN A 210 -15.87 -1.44 11.55
C GLN A 210 -15.14 -0.12 11.79
N GLY A 211 -14.12 0.13 10.97
CA GLY A 211 -13.31 1.34 10.96
C GLY A 211 -11.94 1.09 10.33
N MET A 212 -11.09 2.12 10.30
CA MET A 212 -9.71 2.06 9.80
C MET A 212 -8.79 2.94 10.65
N SER A 213 -7.49 2.64 10.63
CA SER A 213 -6.48 3.41 11.36
C SER A 213 -6.14 4.72 10.67
N TYR A 214 -5.57 5.64 11.43
CA TYR A 214 -4.88 6.80 10.84
C TYR A 214 -3.53 6.37 10.25
N PRO A 215 -3.10 6.83 9.06
CA PRO A 215 -3.78 7.79 8.17
C PRO A 215 -4.66 7.13 7.09
N ALA A 216 -4.85 5.80 7.09
CA ALA A 216 -5.64 5.09 6.08
C ALA A 216 -7.12 5.55 6.00
N ILE A 217 -7.66 6.12 7.08
CA ILE A 217 -9.02 6.69 7.08
C ILE A 217 -9.19 7.90 6.14
N PHE A 218 -8.10 8.53 5.69
CA PHE A 218 -8.20 9.69 4.82
C PHE A 218 -8.67 9.33 3.41
N ARG A 219 -9.69 10.05 2.91
CA ARG A 219 -10.25 9.93 1.55
C ARG A 219 -9.24 10.10 0.41
N ASP A 220 -8.09 10.69 0.72
CA ASP A 220 -7.02 10.97 -0.24
C ASP A 220 -6.04 9.77 -0.39
N THR A 221 -6.23 8.70 0.41
CA THR A 221 -5.45 7.47 0.36
C THR A 221 -6.12 6.39 -0.48
N ILE A 222 -5.36 5.34 -0.81
CA ILE A 222 -5.87 4.04 -1.23
C ILE A 222 -5.72 3.12 -0.02
N SER A 223 -6.81 2.90 0.70
CA SER A 223 -6.83 2.11 1.93
C SER A 223 -6.90 0.61 1.64
N VAL A 224 -6.04 -0.18 2.30
CA VAL A 224 -5.85 -1.60 1.96
C VAL A 224 -6.07 -2.55 3.14
N GLY A 225 -7.07 -3.41 3.02
CA GLY A 225 -7.33 -4.55 3.92
C GLY A 225 -6.65 -5.85 3.47
N ALA A 226 -6.65 -6.87 4.32
CA ALA A 226 -5.95 -8.14 4.08
C ALA A 226 -6.90 -9.35 3.98
N VAL A 227 -6.71 -10.14 2.93
CA VAL A 227 -7.27 -11.50 2.76
C VAL A 227 -6.16 -12.56 2.79
N TYR A 228 -6.56 -13.81 2.96
CA TYR A 228 -5.72 -14.97 2.66
C TYR A 228 -5.70 -15.26 1.14
N ASP A 229 -4.58 -15.79 0.66
CA ASP A 229 -4.37 -16.19 -0.74
C ASP A 229 -4.42 -17.71 -0.96
N LEU A 230 -4.44 -18.51 0.11
CA LEU A 230 -4.71 -19.93 0.06
C LEU A 230 -5.15 -20.49 1.42
N ASN A 231 -5.56 -21.76 1.40
CA ASN A 231 -5.76 -22.54 2.62
C ASN A 231 -4.43 -23.15 3.10
N GLU A 232 -3.97 -22.69 4.27
CA GLU A 232 -2.77 -23.16 4.97
C GLU A 232 -3.10 -23.69 6.37
N GLY A 233 -4.38 -23.90 6.68
CA GLY A 233 -4.83 -24.34 8.00
C GLY A 233 -5.18 -23.18 8.92
N SER A 234 -4.76 -23.25 10.18
CA SER A 234 -5.15 -22.29 11.23
C SER A 234 -4.00 -21.37 11.64
N PHE A 235 -4.32 -20.12 11.96
CA PHE A 235 -3.36 -19.15 12.49
C PHE A 235 -3.90 -18.48 13.76
N SER A 236 -3.02 -18.27 14.74
CA SER A 236 -3.27 -17.43 15.91
C SER A 236 -2.30 -16.25 15.90
N TYR A 237 -2.83 -15.06 16.12
CA TYR A 237 -2.10 -13.79 16.06
C TYR A 237 -1.90 -13.22 17.45
N ASN A 238 -0.87 -12.38 17.64
CA ASN A 238 -0.55 -11.80 18.95
C ASN A 238 -1.67 -10.89 19.50
N SER A 239 -2.52 -10.34 18.63
CA SER A 239 -3.70 -9.56 19.02
C SER A 239 -4.79 -10.40 19.72
N GLY A 240 -4.70 -11.73 19.67
CA GLY A 240 -5.75 -12.66 20.10
C GLY A 240 -6.69 -13.08 18.97
N ALA A 241 -6.63 -12.43 17.80
CA ALA A 241 -7.32 -12.88 16.60
C ALA A 241 -6.86 -14.30 16.25
N THR A 242 -7.78 -15.16 15.83
CA THR A 242 -7.49 -16.55 15.44
C THR A 242 -8.37 -16.93 14.26
N ALA A 243 -7.74 -17.35 13.17
CA ALA A 243 -8.41 -18.06 12.09
C ALA A 243 -8.30 -19.56 12.32
N PHE A 244 -9.43 -20.24 12.48
CA PHE A 244 -9.48 -21.69 12.63
C PHE A 244 -9.27 -22.41 11.31
N SER A 245 -9.51 -21.73 10.18
CA SER A 245 -9.08 -22.15 8.84
C SER A 245 -8.90 -20.95 7.91
N THR A 246 -7.97 -21.03 6.96
CA THR A 246 -7.78 -20.03 5.90
C THR A 246 -8.27 -20.54 4.54
N GLY A 247 -8.33 -19.64 3.55
CA GLY A 247 -8.81 -19.92 2.21
C GLY A 247 -8.72 -18.68 1.33
N GLU A 248 -8.61 -18.87 0.01
CA GLU A 248 -8.60 -17.76 -0.95
C GLU A 248 -9.78 -16.80 -0.68
N ASP A 249 -9.52 -15.49 -0.76
CA ASP A 249 -10.50 -14.41 -0.63
C ASP A 249 -11.16 -14.22 0.76
N ARG A 250 -10.89 -15.10 1.73
CA ARG A 250 -11.31 -14.91 3.14
C ARG A 250 -10.64 -13.72 3.78
N ILE A 251 -11.42 -12.83 4.39
CA ILE A 251 -10.85 -11.68 5.09
C ILE A 251 -10.18 -12.16 6.38
N THR A 252 -8.95 -11.72 6.61
CA THR A 252 -8.20 -12.08 7.81
C THR A 252 -8.88 -11.51 9.07
N PRO A 253 -8.91 -12.23 10.22
CA PRO A 253 -9.66 -11.77 11.41
C PRO A 253 -9.07 -10.52 12.06
N PHE A 254 -7.80 -10.19 11.78
CA PHE A 254 -7.16 -8.98 12.27
C PHE A 254 -7.48 -7.74 11.40
N SER A 255 -7.80 -7.92 10.11
CA SER A 255 -7.90 -6.78 9.18
C SER A 255 -9.05 -5.87 9.56
N GLN A 256 -8.74 -4.61 9.86
CA GLN A 256 -9.75 -3.57 9.94
C GLN A 256 -10.44 -3.41 8.58
N ARG A 257 -11.73 -3.09 8.63
CA ARG A 257 -12.61 -3.02 7.46
C ARG A 257 -13.72 -2.01 7.71
N LEU A 258 -14.05 -1.22 6.71
CA LEU A 258 -15.07 -0.17 6.80
C LEU A 258 -15.88 -0.15 5.50
N HIS A 259 -17.15 -0.52 5.56
CA HIS A 259 -17.98 -0.67 4.37
C HIS A 259 -18.57 0.68 3.89
N ASP A 260 -18.84 0.77 2.58
CA ASP A 260 -19.43 1.96 1.93
C ASP A 260 -20.74 2.42 2.60
N SER A 261 -21.55 1.48 3.11
CA SER A 261 -22.81 1.81 3.80
C SER A 261 -22.64 2.52 5.14
N VAL A 262 -21.43 2.48 5.73
CA VAL A 262 -21.12 3.12 7.02
C VAL A 262 -20.44 4.47 6.78
N ALA A 263 -19.47 4.53 5.88
CA ALA A 263 -18.56 5.66 5.77
C ALA A 263 -18.53 6.34 4.40
N GLY A 264 -19.25 5.81 3.40
CA GLY A 264 -19.30 6.38 2.05
C GLY A 264 -17.91 6.54 1.44
N ALA A 265 -17.49 7.79 1.20
CA ALA A 265 -16.27 8.13 0.48
C ALA A 265 -14.96 7.74 1.20
N VAL A 266 -15.00 7.39 2.49
CA VAL A 266 -13.82 6.94 3.27
C VAL A 266 -13.90 5.47 3.68
N ALA A 267 -14.76 4.69 3.01
CA ALA A 267 -14.76 3.23 3.16
C ALA A 267 -13.44 2.61 2.68
N THR A 268 -13.14 1.41 3.15
CA THR A 268 -11.97 0.64 2.69
C THR A 268 -12.04 0.46 1.17
N ASP A 269 -11.01 0.92 0.47
CA ASP A 269 -11.02 0.93 -0.99
C ASP A 269 -10.93 -0.49 -1.55
N ILE A 270 -9.99 -1.28 -1.02
CA ILE A 270 -9.68 -2.58 -1.58
C ILE A 270 -8.98 -3.51 -0.57
N PHE A 271 -9.09 -4.81 -0.82
CA PHE A 271 -8.37 -5.86 -0.11
C PHE A 271 -7.34 -6.50 -1.04
N ALA A 272 -6.28 -7.04 -0.45
CA ALA A 272 -5.28 -7.82 -1.17
C ALA A 272 -4.71 -8.94 -0.28
N PRO A 273 -4.05 -9.94 -0.88
CA PRO A 273 -3.30 -10.95 -0.14
C PRO A 273 -2.35 -10.33 0.88
N GLY A 274 -2.50 -10.71 2.15
CA GLY A 274 -1.71 -10.14 3.24
C GLY A 274 -1.26 -11.15 4.30
N ALA A 275 -1.65 -12.42 4.24
CA ALA A 275 -1.33 -13.39 5.28
C ALA A 275 -1.32 -14.83 4.74
N PRO A 276 -0.21 -15.58 4.92
CA PRO A 276 1.18 -15.11 4.97
C PRO A 276 1.67 -14.64 3.61
N ILE A 277 2.50 -13.61 3.61
CA ILE A 277 3.26 -13.20 2.43
C ILE A 277 4.75 -13.40 2.70
N ARG A 278 5.42 -14.04 1.74
CA ARG A 278 6.87 -14.28 1.78
C ARG A 278 7.57 -13.38 0.77
N SER A 279 8.68 -12.80 1.18
CA SER A 279 9.40 -11.79 0.40
C SER A 279 10.83 -11.62 0.92
N SER A 280 11.58 -10.68 0.36
CA SER A 280 12.96 -10.36 0.73
C SER A 280 13.12 -10.15 2.24
N GLY A 281 14.19 -10.73 2.80
CA GLY A 281 14.52 -10.67 4.23
C GLY A 281 15.86 -10.00 4.52
N ILE A 282 16.19 -9.86 5.81
CA ILE A 282 17.39 -9.15 6.28
C ILE A 282 18.46 -10.06 6.90
N SER A 283 18.28 -11.39 6.88
CA SER A 283 19.27 -12.35 7.40
C SER A 283 20.60 -12.28 6.64
N ASN A 284 20.55 -12.31 5.31
CA ASN A 284 21.69 -12.10 4.41
C ASN A 284 21.21 -11.45 3.08
N ASP A 285 22.09 -11.23 2.10
CA ASP A 285 21.75 -10.55 0.84
C ASP A 285 20.79 -11.35 -0.05
N ARG A 286 20.38 -12.54 0.37
CA ARG A 286 19.44 -13.45 -0.30
C ARG A 286 18.37 -13.99 0.67
N GLY A 287 18.23 -13.34 1.83
CA GLY A 287 17.33 -13.77 2.89
C GLY A 287 15.86 -13.74 2.48
N GLU A 288 15.05 -14.52 3.17
CA GLU A 288 13.59 -14.52 3.05
C GLU A 288 12.97 -14.08 4.38
N SER A 289 11.84 -13.40 4.31
CA SER A 289 11.00 -13.01 5.43
C SER A 289 9.56 -13.46 5.17
N ILE A 290 8.88 -13.97 6.20
CA ILE A 290 7.45 -14.35 6.15
C ILE A 290 6.67 -13.52 7.17
N GLN A 291 5.61 -12.87 6.71
CA GLN A 291 4.83 -11.92 7.52
C GLN A 291 3.34 -12.00 7.22
N HIS A 292 2.53 -11.47 8.13
CA HIS A 292 1.08 -11.37 8.00
C HIS A 292 0.64 -9.97 8.41
N GLY A 293 -0.29 -9.37 7.66
CA GLY A 293 -0.86 -8.08 8.01
C GLY A 293 -1.45 -7.33 6.82
N THR A 294 -2.24 -6.30 7.11
CA THR A 294 -2.59 -5.26 6.12
C THR A 294 -1.33 -4.57 5.59
N SER A 295 -0.25 -4.58 6.37
CA SER A 295 1.09 -4.15 5.98
C SER A 295 1.68 -4.92 4.80
N GLN A 296 1.31 -6.19 4.62
CA GLN A 296 1.73 -7.02 3.48
C GLN A 296 0.75 -6.92 2.30
N ALA A 297 -0.55 -6.67 2.58
CA ALA A 297 -1.53 -6.41 1.52
C ALA A 297 -1.30 -5.09 0.79
N THR A 298 -0.88 -4.05 1.52
CA THR A 298 -0.63 -2.71 0.99
C THR A 298 0.40 -2.68 -0.15
N PRO A 299 1.59 -3.30 -0.03
CA PRO A 299 2.58 -3.33 -1.11
C PRO A 299 2.11 -4.16 -2.32
N VAL A 300 1.18 -5.11 -2.17
CA VAL A 300 0.56 -5.78 -3.31
C VAL A 300 -0.20 -4.76 -4.16
N VAL A 301 -1.06 -3.95 -3.53
CA VAL A 301 -1.84 -2.90 -4.22
C VAL A 301 -0.91 -1.84 -4.80
N ALA A 302 0.11 -1.41 -4.05
CA ALA A 302 1.11 -0.45 -4.55
C ALA A 302 1.79 -0.93 -5.84
N GLY A 303 2.10 -2.23 -5.92
CA GLY A 303 2.60 -2.85 -7.14
C GLY A 303 1.59 -2.83 -8.29
N VAL A 304 0.32 -3.15 -8.05
CA VAL A 304 -0.73 -3.06 -9.10
C VAL A 304 -0.89 -1.63 -9.60
N VAL A 305 -0.83 -0.63 -8.72
CA VAL A 305 -0.87 0.79 -9.09
C VAL A 305 0.30 1.16 -10.00
N LEU A 306 1.52 0.70 -9.72
CA LEU A 306 2.68 0.92 -10.60
C LEU A 306 2.46 0.32 -11.99
N LEU A 307 1.86 -0.87 -12.10
CA LEU A 307 1.57 -1.49 -13.40
C LEU A 307 0.53 -0.68 -14.19
N LEU A 308 -0.52 -0.19 -13.53
CA LEU A 308 -1.53 0.68 -14.14
C LEU A 308 -0.92 2.02 -14.61
N GLN A 309 -0.11 2.64 -13.76
CA GLN A 309 0.55 3.90 -14.07
C GLN A 309 1.54 3.75 -15.22
N GLU A 310 2.34 2.66 -15.28
CA GLU A 310 3.23 2.40 -16.42
C GLU A 310 2.44 2.26 -17.73
N LEU A 311 1.35 1.47 -17.73
CA LEU A 311 0.53 1.27 -18.93
C LEU A 311 -0.01 2.62 -19.44
N PHE A 312 -0.51 3.46 -18.54
CA PHE A 312 -1.04 4.78 -18.88
C PHE A 312 0.06 5.74 -19.35
N VAL A 313 1.22 5.77 -18.66
CA VAL A 313 2.37 6.60 -19.04
C VAL A 313 2.90 6.21 -20.42
N ASN A 314 2.97 4.92 -20.74
CA ASN A 314 3.40 4.44 -22.06
C ASN A 314 2.48 4.94 -23.19
N ALA A 315 1.18 5.13 -22.91
CA ALA A 315 0.22 5.64 -23.89
C ALA A 315 0.17 7.18 -23.96
N HIS A 316 0.34 7.87 -22.83
CA HIS A 316 0.04 9.31 -22.72
C HIS A 316 1.20 10.20 -22.29
N GLY A 317 2.35 9.63 -21.91
CA GLY A 317 3.55 10.38 -21.49
C GLY A 317 3.43 11.13 -20.17
N ARG A 318 2.41 10.84 -19.35
CA ARG A 318 2.17 11.45 -18.04
C ARG A 318 1.50 10.47 -17.09
N LEU A 319 1.55 10.73 -15.78
CA LEU A 319 0.79 9.94 -14.80
C LEU A 319 -0.73 10.16 -14.98
N PRO A 320 -1.55 9.12 -14.68
CA PRO A 320 -3.00 9.28 -14.56
C PRO A 320 -3.37 10.06 -13.29
N ALA A 321 -4.61 10.56 -13.21
CA ALA A 321 -5.13 11.06 -11.94
C ALA A 321 -5.30 9.87 -10.97
N VAL A 322 -5.04 10.07 -9.68
CA VAL A 322 -5.17 9.00 -8.68
C VAL A 322 -6.62 8.51 -8.57
N ASP A 323 -7.60 9.40 -8.76
CA ASP A 323 -9.02 9.01 -8.75
C ASP A 323 -9.36 8.03 -9.89
N ASP A 324 -8.74 8.19 -11.07
CA ASP A 324 -8.91 7.25 -12.18
C ASP A 324 -8.31 5.88 -11.82
N VAL A 325 -7.14 5.86 -11.17
CA VAL A 325 -6.50 4.63 -10.68
C VAL A 325 -7.40 3.92 -9.67
N VAL A 326 -7.93 4.64 -8.69
CA VAL A 326 -8.88 4.10 -7.69
C VAL A 326 -10.12 3.55 -8.38
N GLN A 327 -10.64 4.24 -9.39
CA GLN A 327 -11.79 3.78 -10.17
C GLN A 327 -11.48 2.47 -10.92
N TRP A 328 -10.33 2.36 -11.59
CA TRP A 328 -9.95 1.13 -12.29
C TRP A 328 -9.77 -0.04 -11.32
N LEU A 329 -9.15 0.20 -10.16
CA LEU A 329 -9.03 -0.81 -9.11
C LEU A 329 -10.41 -1.28 -8.61
N ARG A 330 -11.29 -0.35 -8.21
CA ARG A 330 -12.59 -0.68 -7.60
C ARG A 330 -13.59 -1.30 -8.58
N SER A 331 -13.62 -0.83 -9.83
CA SER A 331 -14.59 -1.31 -10.83
C SER A 331 -14.25 -2.66 -11.44
N SER A 332 -13.00 -3.08 -11.33
CA SER A 332 -12.50 -4.37 -11.82
C SER A 332 -12.26 -5.41 -10.73
N ALA A 333 -12.39 -5.00 -9.47
CA ALA A 333 -12.19 -5.84 -8.30
C ALA A 333 -13.18 -7.01 -8.28
N VAL A 334 -12.75 -8.08 -7.61
CA VAL A 334 -13.63 -9.21 -7.32
C VAL A 334 -14.34 -8.95 -6.00
N SER A 335 -15.63 -9.27 -5.98
CA SER A 335 -16.45 -9.19 -4.77
C SER A 335 -16.11 -10.34 -3.82
N ILE A 336 -15.83 -10.00 -2.56
CA ILE A 336 -15.65 -10.93 -1.45
C ILE A 336 -16.68 -10.60 -0.37
N VAL A 337 -17.17 -11.57 0.39
CA VAL A 337 -18.19 -11.33 1.43
C VAL A 337 -17.56 -11.61 2.79
N ASP A 338 -17.69 -10.68 3.73
CA ASP A 338 -17.21 -10.87 5.10
C ASP A 338 -18.24 -11.67 5.90
N GLY A 339 -17.95 -12.93 6.18
CA GLY A 339 -18.78 -13.85 6.97
C GLY A 339 -19.52 -14.91 6.16
N ASP A 340 -19.19 -15.10 4.87
CA ASP A 340 -19.81 -16.17 4.07
C ASP A 340 -19.11 -17.53 4.27
N ASP A 341 -17.79 -17.52 4.40
CA ASP A 341 -16.99 -18.73 4.58
C ASP A 341 -15.79 -18.60 5.54
N GLU A 342 -15.60 -17.44 6.17
CA GLU A 342 -14.66 -17.27 7.28
C GLU A 342 -15.01 -18.18 8.46
N HIS A 343 -13.96 -18.75 9.05
CA HIS A 343 -14.06 -19.56 10.26
C HIS A 343 -12.96 -19.09 11.21
N ASP A 344 -13.31 -18.09 12.01
CA ASP A 344 -12.42 -17.38 12.92
C ASP A 344 -13.16 -16.93 14.18
N ASN A 345 -12.54 -16.08 15.00
CA ASN A 345 -13.06 -15.63 16.28
C ASN A 345 -13.49 -14.16 16.32
N VAL A 346 -13.82 -13.55 15.18
CA VAL A 346 -14.39 -12.20 15.11
C VAL A 346 -15.85 -12.22 14.67
N ASP A 347 -16.56 -11.12 14.94
CA ASP A 347 -17.89 -10.90 14.36
C ASP A 347 -17.73 -10.34 12.94
N HIS A 348 -18.47 -10.92 12.01
CA HIS A 348 -18.45 -10.51 10.60
C HIS A 348 -19.51 -9.46 10.31
N THR A 349 -19.19 -8.58 9.37
CA THR A 349 -20.12 -7.54 8.92
C THR A 349 -21.27 -8.09 8.06
N ASN A 350 -21.11 -9.26 7.44
CA ASN A 350 -22.03 -9.82 6.43
C ASN A 350 -22.22 -8.90 5.23
N LEU A 351 -21.18 -8.14 4.87
CA LEU A 351 -21.17 -7.17 3.78
C LEU A 351 -20.16 -7.56 2.70
N THR A 352 -20.36 -7.01 1.50
CA THR A 352 -19.49 -7.28 0.35
C THR A 352 -18.38 -6.24 0.25
N PHE A 353 -17.14 -6.70 0.18
CA PHE A 353 -15.94 -5.90 -0.06
C PHE A 353 -15.33 -6.23 -1.43
N ARG A 354 -14.24 -5.53 -1.75
CA ARG A 354 -13.56 -5.58 -3.05
C ARG A 354 -12.14 -6.09 -2.85
N ARG A 355 -11.74 -7.11 -3.59
CA ARG A 355 -10.35 -7.60 -3.61
C ARG A 355 -9.70 -7.30 -4.96
N VAL A 356 -8.46 -6.84 -4.93
CA VAL A 356 -7.72 -6.37 -6.11
C VAL A 356 -7.49 -7.47 -7.14
N ASP A 357 -7.67 -7.13 -8.40
CA ASP A 357 -7.38 -8.02 -9.52
C ASP A 357 -6.56 -7.28 -10.57
N ALA A 358 -5.26 -7.58 -10.62
CA ALA A 358 -4.31 -6.84 -11.42
C ALA A 358 -4.59 -6.94 -12.93
N LEU A 359 -4.94 -8.14 -13.41
CA LEU A 359 -5.28 -8.33 -14.82
C LEU A 359 -6.55 -7.57 -15.18
N ALA A 360 -7.62 -7.72 -14.40
CA ALA A 360 -8.89 -7.05 -14.68
C ALA A 360 -8.76 -5.52 -14.60
N ALA A 361 -7.93 -5.00 -13.69
CA ALA A 361 -7.64 -3.57 -13.59
C ALA A 361 -6.93 -3.05 -14.84
N LEU A 362 -5.88 -3.75 -15.31
CA LEU A 362 -5.16 -3.38 -16.53
C LEU A 362 -6.06 -3.43 -17.78
N GLU A 363 -6.91 -4.45 -17.88
CA GLU A 363 -7.90 -4.52 -18.96
C GLU A 363 -8.92 -3.38 -18.91
N THR A 364 -9.37 -3.00 -17.71
CA THR A 364 -10.32 -1.91 -17.52
C THR A 364 -9.69 -0.56 -17.89
N LEU A 365 -8.44 -0.32 -17.50
CA LEU A 365 -7.65 0.81 -17.96
C LEU A 365 -7.54 0.81 -19.51
N SER A 366 -7.10 -0.29 -20.11
CA SER A 366 -6.98 -0.41 -21.57
C SER A 366 -8.29 -0.12 -22.31
N ARG A 367 -9.42 -0.65 -21.82
CA ARG A 367 -10.75 -0.35 -22.37
C ARG A 367 -11.13 1.12 -22.22
N SER A 368 -10.80 1.75 -21.09
CA SER A 368 -11.09 3.17 -20.85
C SER A 368 -10.33 4.09 -21.81
N MET A 369 -9.04 3.81 -22.06
CA MET A 369 -8.23 4.56 -23.02
C MET A 369 -8.77 4.40 -24.45
N ALA A 370 -9.08 3.17 -24.88
CA ALA A 370 -9.66 2.94 -26.21
C ALA A 370 -11.01 3.65 -26.40
N THR A 371 -11.85 3.68 -25.37
CA THR A 371 -13.14 4.39 -25.41
C THR A 371 -12.92 5.90 -25.55
N ALA A 372 -11.98 6.48 -24.82
CA ALA A 372 -11.66 7.90 -24.90
C ALA A 372 -11.16 8.30 -26.30
N GLU A 373 -10.31 7.47 -26.93
CA GLU A 373 -9.83 7.68 -28.30
C GLU A 373 -10.97 7.66 -29.33
N LEU A 374 -11.89 6.70 -29.23
CA LEU A 374 -13.06 6.61 -30.12
C LEU A 374 -13.99 7.84 -29.99
N MET A 375 -14.17 8.36 -28.77
CA MET A 375 -14.98 9.55 -28.53
C MET A 375 -14.29 10.82 -29.06
N ALA A 376 -12.96 10.90 -28.97
CA ALA A 376 -12.19 12.01 -29.54
C ALA A 376 -12.15 11.98 -31.08
N GLY A 377 -12.20 10.79 -31.68
CA GLY A 377 -12.18 10.59 -33.14
C GLY A 377 -13.54 10.69 -33.84
N SER A 378 -14.65 10.80 -33.11
CA SER A 378 -15.98 10.91 -33.71
C SER A 378 -16.24 12.33 -34.22
N PRO A 379 -16.37 12.56 -35.55
CA PRO A 379 -16.74 13.88 -36.07
C PRO A 379 -18.13 14.24 -35.55
N GLY A 380 -18.25 15.40 -34.89
CA GLY A 380 -19.52 15.89 -34.38
C GLY A 380 -20.59 15.85 -35.48
N ILE A 381 -21.67 15.11 -35.25
CA ILE A 381 -22.84 15.12 -36.12
C ILE A 381 -23.28 16.58 -36.24
N PRO A 382 -23.32 17.18 -37.45
CA PRO A 382 -23.81 18.52 -37.62
C PRO A 382 -25.23 18.56 -37.07
N ARG A 383 -25.49 19.43 -36.08
CA ARG A 383 -26.85 19.72 -35.65
C ARG A 383 -27.56 20.34 -36.85
N THR A 384 -28.31 19.54 -37.59
CA THR A 384 -29.27 20.04 -38.55
C THR A 384 -30.38 20.69 -37.74
N HIS A 385 -30.37 22.02 -37.70
CA HIS A 385 -31.54 22.79 -37.30
C HIS A 385 -32.67 22.48 -38.29
N ALA A 386 -33.75 21.91 -37.77
CA ALA A 386 -35.07 21.90 -38.40
C ALA A 386 -36.02 22.65 -37.48
#